data_AF-A0A821KX20-F1
#
_entry.id   AF-A0A821KX20-F1
#
_cell.length_a   1.000
_cell.length_b   1.000
_cell.length_c   1.000
_cell.angle_alpha   90.00
_cell.angle_beta   90.00
_cell.angle_gamma   90.00
#
_symmetry.space_group_name_H-M   'P 1'
#
loop_
_entity.id
_entity.type
_entity.pdbx_description
1 polymer ?
#
loop_
_entity_poly.entity_id
_entity_poly.type
_entity_poly.pdbx_seq_one_letter_code
_entity_poly.pdbx_strand_id
1 'polypeptide(L)'
;IGEDWKKRRDKMQKQDDLEYVLDKLSGDDLAKNILCSRYKTYREKYNELLSSFLTVLKQKKENQDPDLEVLVTKTKLLVGTVKHTPDSVTWTQSFKDSIPELLDHIFAIWTLKNTQYYNAMRGIDNADAYLLMPHVGQVIAIFRLLGLGYEESKKLPIFNWTYKKIVSD
;
A
#
# COMPACT_ATOMS: atom_id res chain seq x y z
N ILE A 1 29.51 8.54 14.28
CA ILE A 1 28.91 8.30 12.94
C ILE A 1 28.63 6.81 12.69
N GLY A 2 29.46 5.89 13.20
CA GLY A 2 29.29 4.43 13.06
C GLY A 2 28.10 3.75 13.77
N GLU A 3 27.67 4.26 14.93
CA GLU A 3 26.56 3.65 15.69
C GLU A 3 25.18 4.01 15.15
N ASP A 4 25.04 5.22 14.58
CA ASP A 4 23.77 5.73 14.09
C ASP A 4 23.32 4.98 12.82
N TRP A 5 24.24 4.63 11.92
CA TRP A 5 23.91 3.84 10.73
C TRP A 5 23.48 2.41 11.07
N LYS A 6 24.11 1.78 12.08
CA LYS A 6 23.71 0.43 12.55
C LYS A 6 22.30 0.47 13.14
N LYS A 7 22.01 1.45 14.00
CA LYS A 7 20.68 1.64 14.59
C LYS A 7 19.60 1.90 13.55
N ARG A 8 19.89 2.72 12.53
CA ARG A 8 18.96 2.98 11.42
C ARG A 8 18.68 1.73 10.59
N ARG A 9 19.71 0.96 10.26
CA ARG A 9 19.57 -0.29 9.50
C ARG A 9 18.76 -1.32 10.28
N ASP A 10 19.04 -1.52 11.56
CA ASP A 10 18.28 -2.43 12.42
C ASP A 10 16.82 -1.98 12.56
N LYS A 11 16.57 -0.67 12.62
CA LYS A 11 15.21 -0.11 12.64
C LYS A 11 14.47 -0.38 11.33
N MET A 12 15.12 -0.19 10.18
CA MET A 12 14.52 -0.49 8.87
C MET A 12 14.18 -1.98 8.74
N GLN A 13 15.12 -2.86 9.12
CA GLN A 13 14.90 -4.30 9.08
C GLN A 13 13.71 -4.74 9.94
N LYS A 14 13.54 -4.13 11.12
CA LYS A 14 12.37 -4.36 11.99
C LYS A 14 11.05 -3.82 11.41
N GLN A 15 11.10 -2.72 10.66
CA GLN A 15 9.92 -2.15 9.99
C GLN A 15 9.44 -2.96 8.79
N ASP A 16 10.33 -3.81 8.24
CA ASP A 16 10.04 -4.73 7.14
C ASP A 16 9.64 -6.14 7.62
N ASP A 17 9.68 -6.39 8.93
CA ASP A 17 9.28 -7.64 9.54
C ASP A 17 7.80 -7.59 9.99
N LEU A 18 6.97 -8.41 9.35
CA LEU A 18 5.54 -8.51 9.64
C LEU A 18 5.26 -8.98 11.07
N GLU A 19 5.99 -9.98 11.54
CA GLU A 19 5.76 -10.54 12.87
C GLU A 19 6.15 -9.53 13.93
N TYR A 20 7.29 -8.86 13.75
CA TYR A 20 7.72 -7.79 14.63
C TYR A 20 6.73 -6.63 14.66
N VAL A 21 6.27 -6.16 13.50
CA VAL A 21 5.31 -5.05 13.40
C VAL A 21 3.99 -5.42 14.07
N LEU A 22 3.47 -6.63 13.84
CA LEU A 22 2.23 -7.08 14.47
C LEU A 22 2.39 -7.28 15.98
N ASP A 23 3.54 -7.77 16.46
CA ASP A 23 3.84 -7.88 17.89
C ASP A 23 3.82 -6.51 18.57
N LYS A 24 4.52 -5.53 17.98
CA LYS A 24 4.64 -4.17 18.51
C LYS A 24 3.43 -3.27 18.25
N LEU A 25 2.47 -3.71 17.44
CA LEU A 25 1.21 -3.01 17.29
C LEU A 25 0.46 -3.00 18.63
N SER A 26 0.12 -1.80 19.07
CA SER A 26 -0.66 -1.51 20.28
C SER A 26 -1.84 -0.61 19.92
N GLY A 27 -2.87 -0.65 20.76
CA GLY A 27 -4.14 0.06 20.56
C GLY A 27 -5.34 -0.87 20.72
N ASP A 28 -6.53 -0.27 20.69
CA ASP A 28 -7.76 -0.99 20.92
C ASP A 28 -8.22 -1.79 19.68
N ASP A 29 -8.98 -2.85 19.95
CA ASP A 29 -9.72 -3.64 18.98
C ASP A 29 -8.83 -4.09 17.80
N LEU A 30 -7.77 -4.86 18.09
CA LEU A 30 -6.75 -5.28 17.14
C LEU A 30 -6.94 -6.73 16.69
N ALA A 31 -7.50 -6.93 15.49
CA ALA A 31 -7.53 -8.24 14.86
C ALA A 31 -6.23 -8.52 14.10
N LYS A 32 -5.16 -8.87 14.84
CA LYS A 32 -3.80 -9.12 14.28
C LYS A 32 -3.78 -10.23 13.22
N ASN A 33 -4.61 -11.24 13.38
CA ASN A 33 -4.79 -12.33 12.40
C ASN A 33 -5.33 -11.81 11.05
N ILE A 34 -6.32 -10.92 11.07
CA ILE A 34 -6.88 -10.29 9.87
C ILE A 34 -5.81 -9.43 9.20
N LEU A 35 -5.10 -8.59 9.96
CA LEU A 35 -4.00 -7.77 9.44
C LEU A 35 -2.91 -8.62 8.79
N CYS A 36 -2.50 -9.72 9.44
CA CYS A 36 -1.52 -10.66 8.92
C CYS A 36 -1.97 -11.26 7.58
N SER A 37 -3.20 -11.78 7.53
CA SER A 37 -3.76 -12.39 6.32
C SER A 37 -3.86 -11.39 5.17
N ARG A 38 -4.42 -10.20 5.42
CA ARG A 38 -4.57 -9.15 4.39
C ARG A 38 -3.22 -8.63 3.88
N TYR A 39 -2.23 -8.52 4.76
CA TYR A 39 -0.89 -8.11 4.36
C TYR A 39 -0.20 -9.16 3.50
N LYS A 40 -0.34 -10.44 3.84
CA LYS A 40 0.18 -11.54 3.00
C LYS A 40 -0.43 -11.51 1.60
N THR A 41 -1.75 -11.36 1.50
CA THR A 41 -2.43 -11.21 0.21
C THR A 41 -1.93 -10.01 -0.59
N TYR A 42 -1.81 -8.84 0.06
CA TYR A 42 -1.24 -7.65 -0.57
C TYR A 42 0.17 -7.91 -1.09
N ARG A 43 1.04 -8.51 -0.27
CA ARG A 43 2.45 -8.71 -0.61
C ARG A 43 2.62 -9.69 -1.77
N GLU A 44 1.83 -10.76 -1.78
CA GLU A 44 1.79 -11.72 -2.87
C GLU A 44 1.42 -11.05 -4.20
N LYS A 45 0.27 -10.35 -4.24
CA LYS A 45 -0.18 -9.64 -5.44
C LYS A 45 0.79 -8.55 -5.89
N TYR A 46 1.34 -7.78 -4.95
CA TYR A 46 2.35 -6.77 -5.26
C TYR A 46 3.61 -7.38 -5.89
N ASN A 47 4.09 -8.52 -5.38
CA ASN A 47 5.24 -9.22 -5.92
C ASN A 47 4.97 -9.81 -7.31
N GLU A 48 3.78 -10.39 -7.53
CA GLU A 48 3.35 -10.86 -8.85
C GLU A 48 3.34 -9.71 -9.87
N LEU A 49 2.74 -8.59 -9.47
CA LEU A 49 2.63 -7.40 -10.28
C LEU A 49 4.02 -6.84 -10.62
N LEU A 50 4.90 -6.71 -9.62
CA LEU A 50 6.29 -6.28 -9.81
C LEU A 50 7.07 -7.23 -10.72
N SER A 51 6.91 -8.54 -10.56
CA SER A 51 7.58 -9.56 -11.38
C SER A 51 7.14 -9.51 -12.85
N SER A 52 5.84 -9.26 -13.08
CA SER A 52 5.29 -9.06 -14.43
C SER A 52 5.91 -7.83 -15.09
N PHE A 53 6.05 -6.73 -14.34
CA PHE A 53 6.68 -5.51 -14.83
C PHE A 53 8.17 -5.67 -15.12
N LEU A 54 8.89 -6.30 -14.20
CA LEU A 54 10.30 -6.62 -14.37
C LEU A 54 10.57 -7.46 -15.63
N THR A 55 9.69 -8.43 -15.89
CA THR A 55 9.76 -9.26 -17.10
C THR A 55 9.58 -8.42 -18.37
N VAL A 56 8.58 -7.53 -18.39
CA VAL A 56 8.32 -6.62 -19.52
C VAL A 56 9.51 -5.69 -19.76
N LEU A 57 10.11 -5.14 -18.71
CA LEU A 57 11.29 -4.28 -18.82
C LEU A 57 12.51 -5.03 -19.37
N LYS A 58 12.73 -6.28 -18.93
CA LYS A 58 13.84 -7.13 -19.42
C LYS A 58 13.66 -7.58 -20.87
N GLN A 59 12.43 -7.71 -21.35
CA GLN A 59 12.11 -8.18 -22.70
C GLN A 59 12.05 -7.05 -23.75
N LYS A 60 11.96 -5.78 -23.34
CA LYS A 60 11.80 -4.65 -24.27
C LYS A 60 13.13 -4.09 -24.77
N LYS A 61 13.23 -3.95 -26.10
CA LYS A 61 14.03 -2.91 -26.78
C LYS A 61 13.31 -1.57 -26.58
N GLU A 62 14.03 -0.57 -26.08
CA GLU A 62 13.75 0.88 -26.01
C GLU A 62 12.29 1.38 -26.18
N ASN A 63 11.84 2.18 -25.20
CA ASN A 63 10.74 3.17 -25.29
C ASN A 63 9.28 2.71 -25.18
N GLN A 64 8.98 1.66 -24.42
CA GLN A 64 7.59 1.37 -24.10
C GLN A 64 7.47 1.12 -22.60
N ASP A 65 7.06 2.15 -21.85
CA ASP A 65 6.81 2.03 -20.42
C ASP A 65 5.82 0.88 -20.14
N PRO A 66 5.96 0.17 -19.00
CA PRO A 66 4.90 -0.72 -18.54
C PRO A 66 3.58 0.04 -18.52
N ASP A 67 2.48 -0.63 -18.89
CA ASP A 67 1.19 0.01 -19.14
C ASP A 67 0.58 0.57 -17.85
N LEU A 68 1.09 1.73 -17.47
CA LEU A 68 0.70 2.51 -16.31
C LEU A 68 -0.78 2.89 -16.42
N GLU A 69 -1.27 3.07 -17.64
CA GLU A 69 -2.68 3.34 -17.90
C GLU A 69 -3.57 2.17 -17.51
N VAL A 70 -3.13 0.92 -17.73
CA VAL A 70 -3.84 -0.26 -17.22
C VAL A 70 -3.90 -0.27 -15.69
N LEU A 71 -2.79 0.03 -15.00
CA LEU A 71 -2.79 0.12 -13.52
C LEU A 71 -3.72 1.22 -13.01
N VAL A 72 -3.64 2.41 -13.62
CA VAL A 72 -4.47 3.56 -13.27
C VAL A 72 -5.95 3.24 -13.51
N THR A 73 -6.28 2.56 -14.61
CA THR A 73 -7.64 2.13 -14.94
C THR A 73 -8.17 1.14 -13.92
N LYS A 74 -7.40 0.10 -13.56
CA LYS A 74 -7.78 -0.86 -12.53
C LYS A 74 -7.97 -0.20 -11.16
N THR A 75 -7.07 0.70 -10.78
CA THR A 75 -7.19 1.51 -9.55
C THR A 75 -8.50 2.31 -9.54
N LYS A 76 -8.81 3.01 -10.64
CA LYS A 76 -10.05 3.79 -10.78
C LYS A 76 -11.29 2.91 -10.70
N LEU A 77 -11.27 1.72 -11.31
CA LEU A 77 -12.38 0.77 -11.25
C LEU A 77 -12.64 0.29 -9.82
N LEU A 78 -11.58 -0.07 -9.07
CA LEU A 78 -11.69 -0.48 -7.68
C LEU A 78 -12.30 0.63 -6.81
N VAL A 79 -11.82 1.87 -6.97
CA VAL A 79 -12.37 3.03 -6.24
C VAL A 79 -13.80 3.37 -6.66
N GLY A 80 -14.14 3.20 -7.94
CA GLY A 80 -15.49 3.44 -8.47
C GLY A 80 -16.58 2.55 -7.87
N THR A 81 -16.20 1.45 -7.21
CA THR A 81 -17.14 0.60 -6.46
C THR A 81 -17.57 1.20 -5.11
N VAL A 82 -16.90 2.26 -4.65
CA VAL A 82 -17.24 2.97 -3.40
C VAL A 82 -18.50 3.80 -3.62
N LYS A 83 -19.59 3.41 -2.97
CA LYS A 83 -20.83 4.21 -2.95
C LYS A 83 -20.71 5.30 -1.90
N HIS A 84 -20.71 6.56 -2.34
CA HIS A 84 -20.80 7.72 -1.46
C HIS A 84 -22.28 8.06 -1.21
N THR A 85 -22.69 8.14 0.05
CA THR A 85 -23.98 8.76 0.42
C THR A 85 -23.71 10.09 1.11
N PRO A 86 -24.58 11.12 0.94
CA PRO A 86 -24.35 12.46 1.51
C PRO A 86 -24.12 12.47 3.03
N ASP A 87 -24.68 11.48 3.74
CA ASP A 87 -24.73 11.48 5.21
C ASP A 87 -23.84 10.41 5.86
N SER A 88 -23.19 9.54 5.07
CA SER A 88 -22.23 8.57 5.61
C SER A 88 -21.29 8.00 4.55
N VAL A 89 -20.03 7.79 4.94
CA VAL A 89 -19.09 6.92 4.22
C VAL A 89 -19.14 5.55 4.89
N THR A 90 -20.00 4.66 4.39
CA THR A 90 -20.02 3.26 4.85
C THR A 90 -19.15 2.43 3.92
N TRP A 91 -18.01 1.96 4.42
CA TRP A 91 -17.18 0.98 3.71
C TRP A 91 -17.91 -0.35 3.68
N THR A 92 -18.34 -0.79 2.49
CA THR A 92 -18.94 -2.13 2.31
C THR A 92 -17.88 -3.20 2.57
N GLN A 93 -18.30 -4.40 2.98
CA GLN A 93 -17.37 -5.52 3.15
C GLN A 93 -16.64 -5.84 1.84
N SER A 94 -17.34 -5.76 0.71
CA SER A 94 -16.76 -5.93 -0.62
C SER A 94 -15.65 -4.90 -0.91
N PHE A 95 -15.83 -3.63 -0.52
CA PHE A 95 -14.74 -2.66 -0.66
C PHE A 95 -13.57 -3.02 0.25
N LYS A 96 -13.84 -3.39 1.51
CA LYS A 96 -12.79 -3.81 2.45
C LYS A 96 -11.98 -4.99 1.92
N ASP A 97 -12.63 -5.93 1.25
CA ASP A 97 -11.99 -7.08 0.64
C ASP A 97 -11.07 -6.69 -0.54
N SER A 98 -11.38 -5.58 -1.21
CA SER A 98 -10.58 -5.04 -2.32
C SER A 98 -9.39 -4.18 -1.90
N ILE A 99 -9.31 -3.74 -0.63
CA ILE A 99 -8.24 -2.84 -0.16
C ILE A 99 -6.82 -3.38 -0.41
N PRO A 100 -6.50 -4.67 -0.16
CA PRO A 100 -5.17 -5.21 -0.48
C PRO A 100 -4.80 -5.02 -1.95
N GLU A 101 -5.77 -5.22 -2.84
CA GLU A 101 -5.60 -5.05 -4.29
C GLU A 101 -5.48 -3.58 -4.68
N LEU A 102 -6.25 -2.70 -4.05
CA LEU A 102 -6.12 -1.26 -4.27
C LEU A 102 -4.72 -0.76 -3.90
N LEU A 103 -4.17 -1.22 -2.77
CA LEU A 103 -2.84 -0.81 -2.32
C LEU A 103 -1.73 -1.36 -3.21
N ASP A 104 -1.83 -2.61 -3.69
CA ASP A 104 -0.81 -3.14 -4.59
C ASP A 104 -0.69 -2.33 -5.90
N HIS A 105 -1.81 -1.88 -6.47
CA HIS A 105 -1.82 -1.06 -7.68
C HIS A 105 -1.27 0.33 -7.41
N ILE A 106 -1.66 0.98 -6.30
CA ILE A 106 -1.15 2.30 -5.93
C ILE A 106 0.37 2.25 -5.71
N PHE A 107 0.86 1.27 -4.96
CA PHE A 107 2.28 1.16 -4.68
C PHE A 107 3.07 0.71 -5.92
N ALA A 108 2.51 -0.10 -6.79
CA ALA A 108 3.14 -0.43 -8.06
C ALA A 108 3.25 0.80 -8.97
N ILE A 109 2.19 1.61 -9.09
CA ILE A 109 2.23 2.91 -9.81
C ILE A 109 3.32 3.79 -9.23
N TRP A 110 3.38 3.93 -7.91
CA TRP A 110 4.39 4.73 -7.23
C TRP A 110 5.80 4.23 -7.53
N THR A 111 6.05 2.93 -7.35
CA THR A 111 7.33 2.30 -7.62
C THR A 111 7.74 2.54 -9.06
N LEU A 112 6.87 2.25 -10.03
CA LEU A 112 7.16 2.41 -11.47
C LEU A 112 7.51 3.86 -11.83
N LYS A 113 6.69 4.83 -11.42
CA LYS A 113 6.92 6.26 -11.73
C LYS A 113 8.25 6.79 -11.20
N ASN A 114 8.72 6.25 -10.07
CA ASN A 114 9.90 6.74 -9.40
C ASN A 114 11.16 5.91 -9.70
N THR A 115 11.03 4.75 -10.33
CA THR A 115 12.17 3.84 -10.62
C THR A 115 13.17 4.45 -11.60
N GLN A 116 12.70 5.12 -12.67
CA GLN A 116 13.59 5.73 -13.67
C GLN A 116 14.49 6.83 -13.08
N TYR A 117 13.92 7.68 -12.22
CA TYR A 117 14.66 8.74 -11.54
C TYR A 117 15.68 8.17 -10.54
N TYR A 118 15.33 7.10 -9.81
CA TYR A 118 16.14 6.59 -8.72
C TYR A 118 17.32 5.71 -9.19
N ASN A 119 17.12 4.91 -10.24
CA ASN A 119 18.16 4.08 -10.83
C ASN A 119 19.28 4.94 -11.45
N ALA A 120 18.90 6.03 -12.14
CA ALA A 120 19.84 6.99 -12.69
C ALA A 120 20.64 7.74 -11.60
N MET A 121 20.01 8.06 -10.47
CA MET A 121 20.63 8.87 -9.40
C MET A 121 21.56 8.07 -8.49
N ARG A 122 21.43 6.74 -8.41
CA ARG A 122 22.24 5.90 -7.53
C ARG A 122 23.29 5.04 -8.23
N GLY A 123 23.34 5.03 -9.57
CA GLY A 123 24.29 4.19 -10.32
C GLY A 123 24.15 2.70 -10.00
N ILE A 124 22.94 2.27 -9.63
CA ILE A 124 22.64 0.88 -9.26
C ILE A 124 22.17 0.17 -10.52
N ASP A 125 23.02 -0.70 -11.07
CA ASP A 125 22.71 -1.57 -12.21
C ASP A 125 21.76 -2.74 -11.85
N ASN A 126 21.49 -2.95 -10.56
CA ASN A 126 20.56 -3.98 -10.11
C ASN A 126 19.12 -3.49 -10.26
N ALA A 127 18.47 -3.94 -11.32
CA ALA A 127 17.02 -3.85 -11.52
C ALA A 127 16.20 -4.41 -10.34
N ASP A 128 16.80 -5.17 -9.43
CA ASP A 128 16.16 -5.69 -8.22
C ASP A 128 16.04 -4.64 -7.09
N ALA A 129 16.65 -3.46 -7.24
CA ALA A 129 16.62 -2.37 -6.27
C ALA A 129 15.38 -1.47 -6.39
N TYR A 130 14.18 -2.04 -6.56
CA TYR A 130 12.92 -1.30 -6.41
C TYR A 130 12.74 -0.89 -4.94
N LEU A 131 13.51 0.14 -4.55
CA LEU A 131 13.69 0.72 -3.22
C LEU A 131 12.45 1.46 -2.69
N LEU A 132 11.27 1.17 -3.25
CA LEU A 132 10.03 1.88 -2.95
C LEU A 132 8.89 0.94 -2.52
N MET A 133 9.20 -0.32 -2.23
CA MET A 133 8.25 -1.14 -1.50
C MET A 133 7.96 -0.46 -0.17
N PRO A 134 6.68 -0.19 0.16
CA PRO A 134 6.33 0.40 1.44
C PRO A 134 6.71 -0.56 2.57
N HIS A 135 7.24 0.00 3.65
CA HIS A 135 7.52 -0.77 4.86
C HIS A 135 6.22 -1.41 5.38
N VAL A 136 6.31 -2.59 6.00
CA VAL A 136 5.14 -3.32 6.53
C VAL A 136 4.29 -2.38 7.39
N GLY A 137 4.92 -1.63 8.29
CA GLY A 137 4.22 -0.72 9.20
C GLY A 137 3.37 0.34 8.47
N GLN A 138 3.81 0.81 7.30
CA GLN A 138 3.05 1.78 6.50
C GLN A 138 1.80 1.14 5.91
N VAL A 139 1.91 -0.07 5.36
CA VAL A 139 0.78 -0.81 4.79
C VAL A 139 -0.25 -1.14 5.88
N ILE A 140 0.21 -1.62 7.03
CA ILE A 140 -0.67 -1.93 8.18
C ILE A 140 -1.37 -0.67 8.69
N ALA A 141 -0.69 0.48 8.74
CA ALA A 141 -1.31 1.74 9.13
C ALA A 141 -2.42 2.16 8.15
N ILE A 142 -2.19 2.02 6.84
CA ILE A 142 -3.22 2.32 5.83
C ILE A 142 -4.40 1.35 5.94
N PHE A 143 -4.15 0.06 6.16
CA PHE A 143 -5.22 -0.91 6.43
C PHE A 143 -6.09 -0.48 7.62
N ARG A 144 -5.47 -0.05 8.72
CA ARG A 144 -6.21 0.45 9.88
C ARG A 144 -7.04 1.70 9.53
N LEU A 145 -6.47 2.67 8.81
CA LEU A 145 -7.20 3.85 8.36
C LEU A 145 -8.41 3.52 7.48
N LEU A 146 -8.30 2.48 6.65
CA LEU A 146 -9.37 2.01 5.78
C LEU A 146 -10.32 0.99 6.45
N GLY A 147 -10.22 0.83 7.77
CA GLY A 147 -11.16 0.03 8.56
C GLY A 147 -10.94 -1.49 8.49
N LEU A 148 -9.72 -1.94 8.18
CA LEU A 148 -9.28 -3.34 8.28
C LEU A 148 -8.59 -3.62 9.62
N GLY A 149 -8.69 -4.88 10.06
CA GLY A 149 -7.95 -5.36 11.24
C GLY A 149 -8.55 -4.93 12.57
N TYR A 150 -9.87 -4.72 12.62
CA TYR A 150 -10.62 -4.46 13.85
C TYR A 150 -11.42 -5.70 14.24
N GLU A 151 -11.59 -5.95 15.55
CA GLU A 151 -12.42 -7.05 16.06
C GLU A 151 -13.91 -6.80 15.74
N GLU A 152 -14.63 -7.84 15.30
CA GLU A 152 -16.05 -7.74 14.89
C GLU A 152 -16.99 -7.33 16.04
N SER A 153 -16.55 -7.48 17.29
CA SER A 153 -17.33 -7.18 18.51
C SER A 153 -17.58 -5.68 18.72
N LYS A 154 -16.82 -4.80 18.05
CA LYS A 154 -17.05 -3.35 18.09
C LYS A 154 -17.08 -2.78 16.68
N LYS A 155 -18.28 -2.35 16.26
CA LYS A 155 -18.47 -1.53 15.07
C LYS A 155 -17.55 -0.32 15.20
N LEU A 156 -16.75 -0.05 14.17
CA LEU A 156 -16.01 1.21 14.04
C LEU A 156 -16.97 2.38 14.34
N PRO A 157 -16.54 3.40 15.09
CA PRO A 157 -17.36 4.59 15.24
C PRO A 157 -17.70 5.11 13.84
N ILE A 158 -18.99 5.24 13.57
CA ILE A 158 -19.47 5.83 12.32
C ILE A 158 -19.00 7.29 12.34
N PHE A 159 -17.98 7.59 11.55
CA PHE A 159 -17.48 8.95 11.41
C PHE A 159 -18.41 9.72 10.47
N ASN A 160 -19.35 10.46 11.06
CA ASN A 160 -20.18 11.42 10.33
C ASN A 160 -19.36 12.69 10.07
N TRP A 161 -18.75 12.79 8.89
CA TRP A 161 -18.12 14.03 8.43
C TRP A 161 -19.17 14.89 7.72
N THR A 162 -19.43 16.08 8.25
CA THR A 162 -20.14 17.13 7.51
C THR A 162 -19.10 18.00 6.79
N TYR A 163 -18.98 17.84 5.48
CA TYR A 163 -18.16 18.74 4.67
C TYR A 163 -18.92 20.06 4.47
N LYS A 164 -18.50 21.14 5.15
CA LYS A 164 -18.82 22.48 4.68
C LYS A 164 -17.92 22.78 3.50
N LYS A 165 -18.51 22.89 2.31
CA LYS A 165 -17.84 23.34 1.09
C LYS A 165 -17.29 24.75 1.37
N ILE A 166 -15.97 24.88 1.55
CA ILE A 166 -15.32 26.19 1.57
C ILE A 166 -15.23 26.61 0.11
N VAL A 167 -16.27 27.30 -0.37
CA VAL A 167 -16.17 28.12 -1.57
C VAL A 167 -15.70 29.48 -1.07
N SER A 168 -14.46 29.83 -1.39
CA SER A 168 -14.01 31.23 -1.37
C SER A 168 -14.43 31.83 -2.72
N ASP A 169 -15.31 32.84 -2.65
CA ASP A 169 -15.66 33.72 -3.77
C ASP A 169 -14.44 34.53 -4.26
#